data_AF-A0A4Y7RJ74-F1
#
_entry.id   AF-A0A4Y7RJ74-F1
#
_cell.length_a   1.000
_cell.length_b   1.000
_cell.length_c   1.000
_cell.angle_alpha   90.00
_cell.angle_beta   90.00
_cell.angle_gamma   90.00
#
_symmetry.space_group_name_H-M   'P 1'
#
loop_
_entity.id
_entity.type
_entity.pdbx_description
1 polymer ?
#
loop_
_entity_poly.entity_id
_entity_poly.type
_entity_poly.pdbx_seq_one_letter_code
_entity_poly.pdbx_strand_id
1 'polypeptide(L)'
;MDWRDYHLYEFKFPQEKLRITNDEESYEEFKFYSAKYKNKKPSKKEDPHGIIARIIETTVRQPQTIKIDKYLEKYKSFEYTYDFGDYWRHRIVLEKVIDDYEFGIHKFLPARVLARRKM
;
A
#
# COMPACT_ATOMS: atom_id res chain seq x y z
N MET A 1 -7.63 -23.27 -17.13
CA MET A 1 -6.95 -22.68 -15.96
C MET A 1 -6.80 -21.22 -16.28
N ASP A 2 -7.82 -20.44 -15.94
CA ASP A 2 -7.93 -19.04 -16.34
C ASP A 2 -7.22 -18.18 -15.30
N TRP A 3 -5.90 -18.11 -15.40
CA TRP A 3 -5.11 -17.13 -14.65
C TRP A 3 -5.44 -15.77 -15.24
N ARG A 4 -6.38 -15.05 -14.61
CA ARG A 4 -6.63 -13.66 -14.98
C ARG A 4 -5.41 -12.87 -14.55
N ASP A 5 -4.89 -12.03 -15.44
CA ASP A 5 -3.76 -11.14 -15.20
C ASP A 5 -4.18 -10.04 -14.21
N TYR A 6 -4.30 -10.44 -12.95
CA TYR A 6 -4.63 -9.53 -11.86
C TYR A 6 -3.36 -8.74 -11.56
N HIS A 7 -3.24 -7.56 -12.17
CA HIS A 7 -2.23 -6.56 -11.86
C HIS A 7 -2.44 -5.96 -10.45
N LEU A 8 -2.38 -6.80 -9.42
CA LEU A 8 -2.57 -6.41 -8.03
C LEU A 8 -1.40 -5.55 -7.57
N TYR A 9 -1.70 -4.55 -6.76
CA TYR A 9 -0.69 -3.71 -6.17
C TYR A 9 -1.10 -3.19 -4.82
N GLU A 10 -0.12 -2.75 -4.05
CA GLU A 10 -0.34 -2.13 -2.75
C GLU A 10 0.69 -1.06 -2.41
N PHE A 11 0.23 -0.03 -1.70
CA PHE A 11 1.07 0.90 -0.96
C PHE A 11 0.93 0.60 0.54
N LYS A 12 2.07 0.49 1.22
CA LYS A 12 2.11 0.21 2.66
C LYS A 12 2.61 1.42 3.44
N PHE A 13 1.83 1.82 4.44
CA PHE A 13 2.18 2.84 5.42
C PHE A 13 2.06 2.25 6.83
N PRO A 14 3.06 1.46 7.27
CA PRO A 14 3.03 0.81 8.58
C PRO A 14 2.85 1.80 9.75
N GLN A 15 3.35 3.03 9.59
CA GLN A 15 3.29 4.09 10.59
C GLN A 15 1.85 4.53 10.90
N GLU A 16 0.92 4.41 9.93
CA GLU A 16 -0.50 4.73 10.13
C GLU A 16 -1.38 3.48 10.18
N LYS A 17 -0.76 2.29 10.19
CA LYS A 17 -1.46 1.03 9.99
C LYS A 17 -2.41 1.12 8.78
N LEU A 18 -1.90 1.60 7.65
CA LEU A 18 -2.66 1.81 6.44
C LEU A 18 -2.08 1.00 5.28
N ARG A 19 -2.97 0.36 4.55
CA ARG A 19 -2.72 -0.36 3.30
C ARG A 19 -3.67 0.18 2.23
N ILE A 20 -3.13 0.58 1.08
CA ILE A 20 -3.92 1.03 -0.06
C ILE A 20 -3.71 0.00 -1.16
N THR A 21 -4.77 -0.66 -1.64
CA THR A 21 -4.64 -1.76 -2.61
C THR A 21 -5.86 -1.84 -3.53
N ASN A 22 -5.66 -2.29 -4.77
CA ASN A 22 -6.74 -2.61 -5.72
C ASN A 22 -7.30 -4.03 -5.54
N ASP A 23 -6.80 -4.79 -4.57
CA ASP A 23 -7.35 -6.08 -4.18
C ASP A 23 -8.72 -5.89 -3.50
N GLU A 24 -9.78 -6.18 -4.26
CA GLU A 24 -11.17 -6.02 -3.84
C GLU A 24 -11.54 -6.99 -2.70
N GLU A 25 -11.05 -8.22 -2.75
CA GLU A 25 -11.29 -9.24 -1.71
C GLU A 25 -10.72 -8.77 -0.37
N SER A 26 -9.46 -8.33 -0.35
CA SER A 26 -8.84 -7.74 0.84
C SER A 26 -9.65 -6.56 1.42
N TYR A 27 -10.23 -5.73 0.56
CA TYR A 27 -11.03 -4.58 1.00
C TYR A 27 -12.38 -5.00 1.59
N GLU A 28 -13.05 -5.95 0.96
CA GLU A 28 -14.33 -6.49 1.43
C GLU A 28 -14.18 -7.22 2.77
N GLU A 29 -13.14 -8.04 2.92
CA GLU A 29 -12.81 -8.71 4.19
C GLU A 29 -12.57 -7.70 5.30
N PHE A 30 -11.74 -6.68 5.05
CA PHE A 30 -11.49 -5.61 6.01
C PHE A 30 -12.80 -4.91 6.42
N LYS A 31 -13.63 -4.52 5.44
CA LYS A 31 -14.90 -3.85 5.68
C LYS A 31 -15.84 -4.71 6.54
N PHE A 32 -15.95 -6.00 6.22
CA PHE A 32 -16.80 -6.94 6.94
C PHE A 32 -16.33 -7.13 8.39
N TYR A 33 -15.06 -7.49 8.59
CA TYR A 33 -14.53 -7.76 9.93
C TYR A 33 -14.42 -6.50 10.79
N SER A 34 -14.06 -5.35 10.20
CA SER A 34 -14.03 -4.07 10.91
C SER A 34 -15.44 -3.68 11.39
N ALA A 35 -16.48 -3.91 10.58
CA ALA A 35 -17.86 -3.69 10.99
C ALA A 35 -18.30 -4.66 12.11
N LYS A 36 -17.98 -5.95 11.97
CA LYS A 36 -18.34 -7.00 12.95
C LYS A 36 -17.68 -6.77 14.31
N TYR A 37 -16.42 -6.34 14.33
CA TYR A 37 -15.60 -6.23 15.54
C TYR A 37 -15.33 -4.78 15.99
N LYS A 38 -16.07 -3.80 15.47
CA LYS A 38 -15.90 -2.37 15.76
C LYS A 38 -15.76 -2.04 17.26
N ASN A 39 -16.53 -2.73 18.11
CA ASN A 39 -16.56 -2.51 19.56
C ASN A 39 -16.14 -3.75 20.38
N LYS A 40 -15.74 -4.85 19.73
CA LYS A 40 -15.48 -6.13 20.38
C LYS A 40 -14.27 -6.78 19.74
N LYS A 41 -13.34 -7.30 20.54
CA LYS A 41 -12.24 -8.10 20.01
C LYS A 41 -12.73 -9.51 19.65
N PRO A 42 -12.22 -10.13 18.57
CA PRO A 42 -12.50 -11.53 18.27
C PRO A 42 -12.12 -12.41 19.45
N SER A 43 -12.97 -13.38 19.81
CA SER A 43 -12.62 -14.37 20.82
C SER A 43 -11.62 -15.40 20.27
N LYS A 44 -10.87 -16.09 21.14
CA LYS A 44 -9.96 -17.18 20.73
C LYS A 44 -10.67 -18.32 19.97
N LYS A 45 -11.98 -18.48 20.14
CA LYS A 45 -12.79 -19.47 19.40
C LYS A 45 -13.09 -19.00 17.97
N GLU A 46 -13.32 -17.71 17.79
CA GLU A 46 -13.63 -17.11 16.48
C GLU A 46 -12.39 -16.81 15.65
N ASP A 47 -11.27 -16.53 16.31
CA ASP A 47 -9.99 -16.24 15.66
C ASP A 47 -8.83 -17.01 16.32
N PRO A 48 -8.78 -18.35 16.17
CA PRO A 48 -7.76 -19.18 16.81
C PRO A 48 -6.34 -18.86 16.34
N HIS A 49 -6.18 -18.38 15.10
CA HIS A 49 -4.89 -18.08 14.48
C HIS A 49 -4.57 -16.58 14.40
N GLY A 50 -5.44 -15.70 14.92
CA GLY A 50 -5.21 -14.26 14.90
C GLY A 50 -5.36 -13.61 13.51
N ILE A 51 -5.97 -14.28 12.54
CA ILE A 51 -6.11 -13.79 11.16
C ILE A 51 -7.05 -12.59 11.12
N ILE A 52 -8.20 -12.69 11.79
CA ILE A 52 -9.18 -11.60 11.84
C ILE A 52 -8.58 -10.38 12.52
N ALA A 53 -7.87 -10.59 13.64
CA ALA A 53 -7.18 -9.52 14.36
C ALA A 53 -6.16 -8.80 13.46
N ARG A 54 -5.43 -9.53 12.61
CA ARG A 54 -4.45 -8.94 11.67
C ARG A 54 -5.13 -8.17 10.54
N ILE A 55 -6.26 -8.66 10.01
CA ILE A 55 -7.03 -7.97 8.98
C ILE A 55 -7.53 -6.61 9.50
N ILE A 56 -8.12 -6.58 10.71
CA ILE A 56 -8.67 -5.33 11.27
C ILE A 56 -7.60 -4.40 11.85
N GLU A 57 -6.39 -4.90 12.10
CA GLU A 57 -5.29 -4.08 12.62
C GLU A 57 -4.84 -3.01 11.62
N THR A 58 -4.84 -3.36 10.32
CA THR A 58 -4.43 -2.45 9.25
C THR A 58 -5.65 -1.96 8.49
N THR A 59 -5.85 -0.65 8.45
CA THR A 59 -6.90 -0.04 7.65
C THR A 59 -6.63 -0.27 6.17
N VAL A 60 -7.58 -0.88 5.47
CA VAL A 60 -7.50 -1.08 4.02
C VAL A 60 -8.35 -0.02 3.29
N ARG A 61 -7.76 0.62 2.28
CA ARG A 61 -8.44 1.62 1.43
C ARG A 61 -8.25 1.30 -0.04
N GLN A 62 -9.25 1.63 -0.83
CA GLN A 62 -9.17 1.56 -2.29
C GLN A 62 -8.40 2.76 -2.86
N PRO A 63 -7.61 2.61 -3.94
CA PRO A 63 -6.71 3.65 -4.42
C PRO A 63 -7.44 4.91 -4.90
N GLN A 64 -8.65 4.79 -5.43
CA GLN A 64 -9.45 5.92 -5.91
C GLN A 64 -10.01 6.79 -4.78
N THR A 65 -9.96 6.32 -3.53
CA THR A 65 -10.59 7.00 -2.38
C THR A 65 -9.64 7.92 -1.63
N ILE A 66 -8.34 7.94 -2.00
CA ILE A 66 -7.32 8.59 -1.20
C ILE A 66 -6.20 9.19 -2.04
N LYS A 67 -5.82 10.42 -1.71
CA LYS A 67 -4.63 11.07 -2.28
C LYS A 67 -3.39 10.66 -1.50
N ILE A 68 -2.30 10.38 -2.23
CA ILE A 68 -1.04 9.95 -1.62
C ILE A 68 -0.15 11.11 -1.16
N ASP A 69 -0.44 12.33 -1.65
CA ASP A 69 0.34 13.55 -1.47
C ASP A 69 0.74 13.77 0.00
N LYS A 70 -0.24 13.69 0.91
CA LYS A 70 -0.02 13.87 2.35
C LYS A 70 0.95 12.84 2.95
N TYR A 71 0.96 11.61 2.43
CA TYR A 71 1.86 10.56 2.92
C TYR A 71 3.25 10.68 2.31
N LEU A 72 3.32 11.04 1.03
CA LEU A 72 4.56 11.31 0.32
C LEU A 72 5.31 12.48 0.98
N GLU A 73 4.60 13.56 1.30
CA GLU A 73 5.18 14.72 1.98
C GLU A 73 5.60 14.42 3.42
N LYS A 74 4.81 13.64 4.16
CA LYS A 74 5.06 13.31 5.56
C LYS A 74 6.21 12.32 5.74
N TYR A 75 6.23 11.23 4.98
CA TYR A 75 7.18 10.13 5.18
C TYR A 75 8.39 10.20 4.26
N LYS A 76 8.33 10.99 3.17
CA LYS A 76 9.35 11.14 2.12
C LYS A 76 9.73 9.86 1.38
N SER A 77 9.45 8.68 1.92
CA SER A 77 9.59 7.40 1.23
C SER A 77 8.60 6.36 1.75
N PHE A 78 8.14 5.47 0.87
CA PHE A 78 7.27 4.35 1.20
C PHE A 78 7.47 3.18 0.23
N GLU A 79 6.94 2.02 0.61
CA GLU A 79 6.99 0.81 -0.20
C GLU A 79 5.74 0.69 -1.08
N TYR A 80 5.98 0.28 -2.33
CA TYR A 80 4.97 -0.07 -3.32
C TYR A 80 5.29 -1.47 -3.82
N THR A 81 4.32 -2.37 -3.73
CA THR A 81 4.44 -3.72 -4.30
C THR A 81 3.52 -3.81 -5.51
N TYR A 82 4.04 -4.30 -6.63
CA TYR A 82 3.28 -4.59 -7.84
C TYR A 82 3.39 -6.06 -8.18
N ASP A 83 2.27 -6.63 -8.64
CA ASP A 83 2.10 -8.03 -8.98
C ASP A 83 2.45 -8.95 -7.79
N PHE A 84 1.41 -9.48 -7.15
CA PHE A 84 1.58 -10.29 -5.94
C PHE A 84 2.12 -11.69 -6.22
N GLY A 85 2.13 -12.15 -7.48
CA GLY A 85 2.76 -13.42 -7.86
C GLY A 85 4.27 -13.31 -7.82
N ASP A 86 4.82 -12.35 -8.55
CA ASP A 86 6.27 -12.13 -8.66
C ASP A 86 6.83 -11.24 -7.53
N TYR A 87 5.95 -10.51 -6.84
CA TYR A 87 6.27 -9.69 -5.68
C TYR A 87 7.28 -8.57 -5.95
N TRP A 88 7.07 -7.82 -7.04
CA TRP A 88 7.94 -6.71 -7.41
C TRP A 88 7.83 -5.58 -6.38
N ARG A 89 8.91 -5.35 -5.63
CA ARG A 89 8.97 -4.33 -4.59
C ARG A 89 9.75 -3.11 -5.04
N HIS A 90 9.11 -1.96 -4.91
CA HIS A 90 9.66 -0.65 -5.20
C HIS A 90 9.67 0.19 -3.94
N ARG A 91 10.75 0.96 -3.76
CA ARG A 91 10.80 2.04 -2.78
C ARG A 91 10.62 3.35 -3.50
N ILE A 92 9.51 4.02 -3.25
CA ILE A 92 9.24 5.37 -3.78
C ILE A 92 9.86 6.38 -2.82
N VAL A 93 10.55 7.39 -3.36
CA VAL A 93 11.23 8.44 -2.59
C VAL A 93 10.89 9.80 -3.20
N LEU A 94 10.41 10.72 -2.36
CA LEU A 94 10.25 12.13 -2.68
C LEU A 94 11.62 12.80 -2.55
N GLU A 95 12.26 13.07 -3.68
CA GLU A 95 13.57 13.75 -3.70
C GLU A 95 13.44 15.27 -3.55
N LYS A 96 12.50 15.88 -4.28
CA LYS A 96 12.29 17.33 -4.31
C LYS A 96 10.85 17.66 -4.73
N VAL A 97 10.28 18.73 -4.15
CA VAL A 97 9.06 19.37 -4.62
C VAL A 97 9.46 20.61 -5.43
N ILE A 98 8.84 20.80 -6.59
CA ILE A 98 9.09 21.94 -7.49
C ILE A 98 7.73 22.58 -7.76
N ASP A 99 7.51 23.78 -7.25
CA ASP A 99 6.20 24.45 -7.32
C ASP A 99 5.88 24.95 -8.74
N ASP A 100 6.89 25.47 -9.44
CA ASP A 100 6.76 26.05 -10.79
C ASP A 100 7.31 25.08 -11.85
N TYR A 101 6.77 23.86 -11.90
CA TYR A 101 7.24 22.85 -12.86
C TYR A 101 6.77 23.22 -14.28
N GLU A 102 7.71 23.67 -15.11
CA GLU A 102 7.47 24.22 -16.47
C GLU A 102 6.86 23.21 -17.47
N PHE A 103 6.83 21.91 -17.14
CA PHE A 103 6.29 20.87 -18.00
C PHE A 103 5.00 20.29 -17.40
N GLY A 104 4.04 19.93 -18.25
CA GLY A 104 2.81 19.23 -17.83
C GLY A 104 3.10 17.96 -17.01
N ILE A 105 2.15 17.64 -16.14
CA ILE A 105 2.17 16.81 -14.91
C ILE A 105 3.08 15.55 -14.79
N HIS A 106 3.70 14.98 -15.82
CA HIS A 106 4.62 13.85 -15.66
C HIS A 106 5.74 13.83 -16.72
N LYS A 107 7.02 13.83 -16.30
CA LYS A 107 8.17 13.66 -17.20
C LYS A 107 9.19 12.71 -16.57
N PHE A 108 9.60 11.70 -17.33
CA PHE A 108 10.70 10.83 -16.93
C PHE A 108 12.02 11.59 -17.09
N LEU A 109 12.76 11.75 -16.00
CA LEU A 109 14.12 12.24 -16.03
C LEU A 109 15.08 11.05 -16.13
N PRO A 110 16.23 11.19 -16.82
CA PRO A 110 17.21 10.11 -16.91
C PRO A 110 17.66 9.66 -15.53
N ALA A 111 17.53 8.35 -15.27
CA ALA A 111 17.90 7.75 -14.00
C ALA A 111 19.42 7.82 -13.81
N ARG A 112 19.87 8.28 -12.63
CA ARG A 112 21.25 8.08 -12.19
C ARG A 112 21.39 6.70 -11.58
N VAL A 113 22.20 5.84 -12.18
CA VAL A 113 22.60 4.57 -11.58
C VAL A 113 23.57 4.89 -10.44
N LEU A 114 23.08 4.92 -9.20
CA LEU A 114 23.94 4.95 -8.01
C LEU A 114 24.50 3.55 -7.79
N ALA A 115 25.68 3.28 -8.35
CA ALA A 115 26.42 2.06 -8.05
C ALA A 115 26.70 2.00 -6.54
N ARG A 116 26.04 1.07 -5.83
CA ARG A 116 26.40 0.74 -4.45
C ARG A 116 27.78 0.09 -4.49
N ARG A 117 28.81 0.79 -4.02
CA ARG A 117 30.07 0.16 -3.63
C ARG A 117 29.75 -0.88 -2.56
N LYS A 118 29.92 -2.16 -2.89
CA LYS A 118 30.03 -3.20 -1.87
C LYS A 118 31.30 -2.90 -1.06
N MET A 119 31.15 -2.81 0.27
CA MET A 119 32.27 -2.92 1.20
C MET A 119 32.75 -4.37 1.22
#